data_AF-A0A9P9HM98-F1
#
_entry.id   AF-A0A9P9HM98-F1
#
_cell.length_a   1.000
_cell.length_b   1.000
_cell.length_c   1.000
_cell.angle_alpha   90.00
_cell.angle_beta   90.00
_cell.angle_gamma   90.00
#
_symmetry.space_group_name_H-M   'P 1'
#
loop_
_entity.id
_entity.type
_entity.pdbx_description
1 polymer ?
#
loop_
_entity_poly.entity_id
_entity_poly.type
_entity_poly.pdbx_seq_one_letter_code
_entity_poly.pdbx_strand_id
1 'polypeptide(L)'
;MGANKALIVGISGCSSSGKTTLARLLRDIFPNTFILHEDDFYRPENELPTKNGLLDWDCAEALDISAMAESLAYIRQHAAFPPTLDSKEDQNSVGKCPVPQTTIAAQRAKVDAVLGPDHPLRTNLRLCLLDGFLLYSPSMAAIKPNLDIKLFLRTTYEKAKKRREARDGYVTLEGFWADPPGYVDKIVWPNYVEEHAWMFEDGDVEGKFKTDVLDKEGIKVQSGVSADGDIEKTFEWTVDTILEELGKQV
;
A
#
# COMPACT_ATOMS: atom_id res chain seq x y z
N MET A 1 3.64 -19.54 -25.92
CA MET A 1 3.74 -19.08 -24.53
C MET A 1 2.92 -17.80 -24.44
N GLY A 2 1.93 -17.73 -23.54
CA GLY A 2 1.05 -16.56 -23.43
C GLY A 2 1.84 -15.31 -23.03
N ALA A 3 1.36 -14.13 -23.42
CA ALA A 3 1.97 -12.86 -22.99
C ALA A 3 1.97 -12.77 -21.45
N ASN A 4 3.08 -12.32 -20.88
CA ASN A 4 3.16 -12.06 -19.44
C ASN A 4 2.21 -10.92 -19.08
N LYS A 5 1.48 -11.06 -17.97
CA LYS A 5 0.62 -10.01 -17.41
C LYS A 5 0.91 -9.81 -15.94
N ALA A 6 0.61 -8.63 -15.42
CA ALA A 6 0.60 -8.40 -13.98
C ALA A 6 -0.82 -8.23 -13.47
N LEU A 7 -1.08 -8.83 -12.29
CA LEU A 7 -2.19 -8.50 -11.43
C LEU A 7 -1.70 -7.49 -10.40
N ILE A 8 -2.42 -6.39 -10.24
CA ILE A 8 -2.02 -5.28 -9.36
C ILE A 8 -2.89 -5.29 -8.11
N VAL A 9 -2.24 -5.49 -6.96
CA VAL A 9 -2.85 -5.45 -5.63
C VAL A 9 -2.48 -4.15 -4.95
N GLY A 10 -3.44 -3.25 -4.77
CA GLY A 10 -3.28 -2.10 -3.90
C GLY A 10 -3.27 -2.52 -2.45
N ILE A 11 -2.29 -2.04 -1.69
CA ILE A 11 -2.22 -2.11 -0.23
C ILE A 11 -2.18 -0.67 0.25
N SER A 12 -3.34 -0.16 0.67
CA SER A 12 -3.48 1.22 1.11
C SER A 12 -3.86 1.37 2.58
N GLY A 13 -3.87 2.61 3.07
CA GLY A 13 -4.09 2.93 4.47
C GLY A 13 -3.19 4.05 4.96
N CYS A 14 -3.52 4.62 6.12
CA CYS A 14 -2.75 5.71 6.73
C CYS A 14 -1.24 5.43 6.84
N SER A 15 -0.47 6.52 6.91
CA SER A 15 0.95 6.49 7.23
C SER A 15 1.21 5.68 8.51
N SER A 16 2.29 4.90 8.55
CA SER A 16 2.66 4.05 9.70
C SER A 16 1.67 2.94 10.12
N SER A 17 0.73 2.55 9.25
CA SER A 17 -0.19 1.42 9.51
C SER A 17 0.47 0.03 9.37
N GLY A 18 1.58 -0.08 8.64
CA GLY A 18 2.32 -1.34 8.44
C GLY A 18 2.28 -1.90 7.01
N LYS A 19 1.81 -1.11 6.03
CA LYS A 19 1.70 -1.49 4.61
C LYS A 19 3.00 -2.05 4.03
N THR A 20 4.13 -1.36 4.18
CA THR A 20 5.43 -1.80 3.63
C THR A 20 5.93 -3.10 4.24
N THR A 21 5.72 -3.29 5.55
CA THR A 21 6.02 -4.58 6.19
C THR A 21 5.17 -5.69 5.59
N LEU A 22 3.87 -5.43 5.41
CA LEU A 22 2.94 -6.38 4.84
C LEU A 22 3.27 -6.71 3.37
N ALA A 23 3.57 -5.70 2.54
CA ALA A 23 3.95 -5.86 1.14
C ALA A 23 5.22 -6.72 1.00
N ARG A 24 6.24 -6.49 1.85
CA ARG A 24 7.46 -7.31 1.89
C ARG A 24 7.18 -8.76 2.28
N LEU A 25 6.34 -8.98 3.30
CA LEU A 25 5.94 -10.33 3.70
C LEU A 25 5.22 -11.07 2.58
N LEU A 26 4.26 -10.42 1.92
CA LEU A 26 3.52 -10.99 0.79
C LEU A 26 4.43 -11.29 -0.39
N ARG A 27 5.32 -10.35 -0.77
CA ARG A 27 6.33 -10.56 -1.81
C ARG A 27 7.18 -11.80 -1.55
N ASP A 28 7.57 -11.99 -0.29
CA ASP A 28 8.46 -13.07 0.06
C ASP A 28 7.77 -14.45 -0.01
N ILE A 29 6.45 -14.53 0.17
CA ILE A 29 5.71 -15.81 0.17
C ILE A 29 4.98 -16.14 -1.13
N PHE A 30 4.55 -15.14 -1.92
CA PHE A 30 3.88 -15.35 -3.20
C PHE A 30 4.91 -15.46 -4.35
N PRO A 31 4.80 -16.45 -5.25
CA PRO A 31 5.71 -16.58 -6.38
C PRO A 31 5.56 -15.41 -7.37
N ASN A 32 6.67 -15.06 -8.05
CA ASN A 32 6.72 -14.01 -9.09
C ASN A 32 6.11 -12.65 -8.67
N THR A 33 6.32 -12.28 -7.40
CA THR A 33 5.78 -11.05 -6.81
C THR A 33 6.85 -9.96 -6.70
N PHE A 34 6.47 -8.71 -6.92
CA PHE A 34 7.31 -7.53 -6.70
C PHE A 34 6.49 -6.37 -6.14
N ILE A 35 7.16 -5.33 -5.64
CA ILE A 35 6.51 -4.20 -4.95
C ILE A 35 6.81 -2.91 -5.70
N LEU A 36 5.76 -2.15 -6.04
CA LEU A 36 5.85 -0.77 -6.45
C LEU A 36 5.45 0.11 -5.26
N HIS A 37 6.24 1.12 -4.93
CA HIS A 37 5.93 2.03 -3.84
C HIS A 37 5.38 3.35 -4.41
N GLU A 38 4.31 3.87 -3.81
CA GLU A 38 3.77 5.20 -4.15
C GLU A 38 4.82 6.29 -3.94
N ASP A 39 5.67 6.14 -2.92
CA ASP A 39 6.74 7.06 -2.57
C ASP A 39 7.83 7.17 -3.66
N ASP A 40 7.91 6.20 -4.60
CA ASP A 40 8.82 6.30 -5.75
C ASP A 40 8.39 7.41 -6.75
N PHE A 41 7.19 7.96 -6.59
CA PHE A 41 6.60 8.99 -7.44
C PHE A 41 6.53 10.37 -6.77
N TYR A 42 7.24 10.61 -5.66
CA TYR A 42 7.35 11.97 -5.12
C TYR A 42 7.98 12.92 -6.14
N ARG A 43 7.42 14.14 -6.19
CA ARG A 43 8.02 15.27 -6.88
C ARG A 43 9.26 15.76 -6.11
N PRO A 44 10.17 16.46 -6.80
CA PRO A 44 11.28 17.16 -6.15
C PRO A 44 10.82 18.09 -5.02
N GLU A 45 11.63 18.22 -3.96
CA GLU A 45 11.30 19.00 -2.75
C GLU A 45 10.90 20.45 -3.05
N ASN A 46 11.49 21.06 -4.08
CA ASN A 46 11.21 22.44 -4.49
C ASN A 46 9.87 22.60 -5.25
N GLU A 47 9.23 21.51 -5.63
CA GLU A 47 7.90 21.48 -6.27
C GLU A 47 6.78 21.12 -5.28
N LEU A 48 7.13 20.69 -4.06
CA LEU A 48 6.15 20.30 -3.06
C LEU A 48 5.33 21.49 -2.54
N PRO A 49 4.03 21.29 -2.28
CA PRO A 49 3.21 22.30 -1.66
C PRO A 49 3.60 22.53 -0.19
N THR A 50 3.05 23.59 0.39
CA THR A 50 3.17 23.86 1.83
C THR A 50 1.81 23.96 2.48
N LYS A 51 1.69 23.40 3.68
CA LYS A 51 0.49 23.46 4.52
C LYS A 51 0.93 23.77 5.95
N ASN A 52 0.23 24.70 6.62
CA ASN A 52 0.58 25.13 7.99
C ASN A 52 2.05 25.57 8.18
N GLY A 53 2.68 26.12 7.14
CA GLY A 53 4.08 26.56 7.15
C GLY A 53 5.12 25.43 7.08
N LEU A 54 4.70 24.20 6.73
CA LEU A 54 5.54 23.03 6.56
C LEU A 54 5.41 22.52 5.11
N LEU A 55 6.46 21.91 4.56
CA LEU A 55 6.36 21.15 3.30
C LEU A 55 5.35 20.02 3.49
N ASP A 56 4.45 19.84 2.53
CA ASP A 56 3.41 18.83 2.62
C ASP A 56 3.73 17.64 1.71
N TRP A 57 4.33 16.61 2.32
CA TRP A 57 4.60 15.33 1.65
C TRP A 57 3.38 14.43 1.58
N ASP A 58 2.40 14.61 2.47
CA ASP A 58 1.32 13.62 2.65
C ASP A 58 0.07 14.04 1.86
N CYS A 59 0.24 14.56 0.63
CA CYS A 59 -0.85 15.03 -0.24
C CYS A 59 -0.66 14.57 -1.70
N ALA A 60 -1.74 14.60 -2.47
CA ALA A 60 -1.75 14.15 -3.86
C ALA A 60 -0.85 15.01 -4.77
N GLU A 61 -0.76 16.32 -4.49
CA GLU A 61 0.07 17.27 -5.23
C GLU A 61 1.57 17.00 -5.07
N ALA A 62 1.97 16.33 -3.99
CA ALA A 62 3.34 15.90 -3.78
C ALA A 62 3.75 14.76 -4.74
N LEU A 63 2.80 14.11 -5.41
CA LEU A 63 3.04 12.94 -6.25
C LEU A 63 2.92 13.27 -7.74
N ASP A 64 3.74 12.61 -8.57
CA ASP A 64 3.52 12.51 -10.00
C ASP A 64 2.53 11.38 -10.33
N ILE A 65 1.25 11.68 -10.14
CA ILE A 65 0.14 10.76 -10.37
C ILE A 65 0.08 10.29 -11.84
N SER A 66 0.49 11.15 -12.80
CA SER A 66 0.52 10.79 -14.22
C SER A 66 1.59 9.73 -14.47
N ALA A 67 2.81 9.96 -13.98
CA ALA A 67 3.90 9.00 -14.09
C ALA A 67 3.56 7.67 -13.39
N MET A 68 2.87 7.72 -12.25
CA MET A 68 2.39 6.50 -11.57
C MET A 68 1.36 5.74 -12.39
N ALA A 69 0.36 6.43 -12.96
CA ALA A 69 -0.65 5.81 -13.82
C ALA A 69 -0.04 5.16 -15.07
N GLU A 70 0.92 5.83 -15.71
CA GLU A 70 1.67 5.29 -16.85
C GLU A 70 2.50 4.07 -16.46
N SER A 71 3.16 4.12 -15.30
CA SER A 71 3.95 2.99 -14.78
C SER A 71 3.09 1.77 -14.48
N LEU A 72 1.92 1.96 -13.88
CA LEU A 72 0.97 0.88 -13.62
C LEU A 72 0.42 0.28 -14.92
N ALA A 73 0.10 1.12 -15.91
CA ALA A 73 -0.35 0.66 -17.23
C ALA A 73 0.74 -0.17 -17.93
N TYR A 74 2.01 0.27 -17.84
CA TYR A 74 3.16 -0.47 -18.35
C TYR A 74 3.32 -1.82 -17.62
N ILE A 75 3.28 -1.82 -16.28
CA ILE A 75 3.38 -3.03 -15.47
C ILE A 75 2.30 -4.04 -15.85
N ARG A 76 1.06 -3.59 -16.04
CA ARG A 76 -0.05 -4.45 -16.44
C ARG A 76 0.21 -5.18 -17.76
N GLN A 77 0.83 -4.50 -18.72
CA GLN A 77 1.10 -5.02 -20.06
C GLN A 77 2.38 -5.85 -20.15
N HIS A 78 3.41 -5.47 -19.41
CA HIS A 78 4.75 -6.05 -19.54
C HIS A 78 5.14 -6.97 -18.38
N ALA A 79 4.36 -6.96 -17.30
CA ALA A 79 4.67 -7.61 -16.04
C ALA A 79 6.07 -7.24 -15.52
N ALA A 80 6.50 -5.99 -15.69
CA ALA A 80 7.80 -5.51 -15.28
C ALA A 80 7.74 -4.00 -15.06
N PHE A 81 8.70 -3.47 -14.29
CA PHE A 81 8.83 -2.01 -14.17
C PHE A 81 9.18 -1.36 -15.50
N PRO A 82 8.71 -0.12 -15.74
CA PRO A 82 9.27 0.71 -16.78
C PRO A 82 10.79 0.80 -16.61
N PRO A 83 11.59 0.73 -17.70
CA PRO A 83 13.06 0.81 -17.61
C PRO A 83 13.59 2.10 -16.97
N THR A 84 12.76 3.13 -16.88
CA THR A 84 13.08 4.45 -16.32
C THR A 84 12.79 4.57 -14.82
N LEU A 85 12.11 3.58 -14.23
CA LEU A 85 11.76 3.61 -12.82
C LEU A 85 12.87 2.97 -11.98
N ASP A 86 13.43 3.74 -11.05
CA ASP A 86 14.39 3.27 -10.06
C ASP A 86 13.79 3.46 -8.66
N SER A 87 13.53 2.35 -7.97
CA SER A 87 12.84 2.34 -6.68
C SER A 87 13.80 2.73 -5.56
N LYS A 88 13.43 3.75 -4.79
CA LYS A 88 14.24 4.29 -3.69
C LYS A 88 13.75 3.81 -2.33
N GLU A 89 12.47 3.49 -2.21
CA GLU A 89 11.87 3.04 -0.95
C GLU A 89 12.46 1.70 -0.44
N ASP A 90 12.98 0.87 -1.34
CA ASP A 90 13.71 -0.34 -0.93
C ASP A 90 14.99 -0.05 -0.11
N GLN A 91 15.49 1.19 -0.13
CA GLN A 91 16.63 1.64 0.68
C GLN A 91 16.21 2.02 2.12
N ASN A 92 14.93 2.27 2.37
CA ASN A 92 14.45 2.66 3.69
C ASN A 92 14.43 1.47 4.67
N SER A 93 14.83 1.75 5.91
CA SER A 93 14.88 0.75 6.97
C SER A 93 13.48 0.38 7.41
N VAL A 94 13.12 -0.89 7.22
CA VAL A 94 11.93 -1.46 7.87
C VAL A 94 12.37 -2.07 9.19
N GLY A 95 11.73 -1.64 10.28
CA GLY A 95 12.00 -2.17 11.61
C GLY A 95 11.79 -3.69 11.70
N LYS A 96 12.12 -4.28 12.85
CA LYS A 96 11.99 -5.73 13.08
C LYS A 96 10.58 -6.20 12.71
N CYS A 97 10.50 -7.21 11.82
CA CYS A 97 9.23 -7.82 11.45
C CYS A 97 8.53 -8.38 12.71
N PRO A 98 7.32 -7.89 13.03
CA PRO A 98 6.59 -8.32 14.22
C PRO A 98 5.91 -9.70 14.05
N VAL A 99 5.83 -10.23 12.84
CA VAL A 99 5.17 -11.51 12.54
C VAL A 99 6.10 -12.69 12.87
N PRO A 100 5.65 -13.70 13.62
CA PRO A 100 6.45 -14.89 13.92
C PRO A 100 6.86 -15.66 12.66
N GLN A 101 8.08 -16.20 12.63
CA GLN A 101 8.58 -17.02 11.52
C GLN A 101 7.74 -18.27 11.28
N THR A 102 7.14 -18.83 12.34
CA THR A 102 6.20 -19.96 12.24
C THR A 102 4.97 -19.59 11.41
N THR A 103 4.44 -18.39 11.58
CA THR A 103 3.28 -17.90 10.85
C THR A 103 3.64 -17.60 9.39
N ILE A 104 4.81 -16.99 9.15
CA ILE A 104 5.33 -16.78 7.78
C ILE A 104 5.49 -18.12 7.04
N ALA A 105 6.07 -19.13 7.70
CA ALA A 105 6.24 -20.46 7.12
C ALA A 105 4.89 -21.16 6.86
N ALA A 106 3.92 -21.03 7.78
CA ALA A 106 2.58 -21.57 7.61
C ALA A 106 1.85 -20.92 6.41
N GLN A 107 1.89 -19.59 6.30
CA GLN A 107 1.28 -18.87 5.19
C GLN A 107 1.95 -19.19 3.85
N ARG A 108 3.29 -19.33 3.82
CA ARG A 108 4.01 -19.81 2.62
C ARG A 108 3.54 -21.19 2.18
N ALA A 109 3.48 -22.14 3.12
CA ALA A 109 3.02 -23.50 2.82
C ALA A 109 1.56 -23.51 2.32
N LYS A 110 0.70 -22.65 2.87
CA LYS A 110 -0.68 -22.45 2.41
C LYS A 110 -0.72 -21.92 0.97
N VAL A 111 0.05 -20.87 0.66
CA VAL A 111 0.15 -20.33 -0.71
C VAL A 111 0.64 -21.41 -1.68
N ASP A 112 1.68 -22.16 -1.32
CA ASP A 112 2.22 -23.22 -2.17
C ASP A 112 1.18 -24.32 -2.45
N ALA A 113 0.44 -24.73 -1.41
CA ALA A 113 -0.60 -25.76 -1.52
C ALA A 113 -1.80 -25.31 -2.37
N VAL A 114 -2.25 -24.06 -2.22
CA VAL A 114 -3.44 -23.54 -2.93
C VAL A 114 -3.13 -23.26 -4.41
N LEU A 115 -1.98 -22.66 -4.72
CA LEU A 115 -1.63 -22.37 -6.11
C LEU A 115 -1.31 -23.66 -6.88
N GLY A 116 -0.64 -24.63 -6.25
CA GLY A 116 -0.13 -25.80 -6.96
C GLY A 116 1.03 -25.46 -7.92
N PRO A 117 1.57 -26.47 -8.65
CA PRO A 117 2.74 -26.28 -9.51
C PRO A 117 2.43 -25.57 -10.83
N ASP A 118 1.24 -25.77 -11.38
CA ASP A 118 0.86 -25.30 -12.72
C ASP A 118 0.16 -23.92 -12.72
N HIS A 119 0.06 -23.27 -11.56
CA HIS A 119 -0.59 -21.96 -11.46
C HIS A 119 0.06 -20.92 -12.38
N PRO A 120 -0.72 -20.04 -13.02
CA PRO A 120 -0.18 -18.94 -13.84
C PRO A 120 0.84 -18.07 -13.09
N LEU A 121 0.68 -17.85 -11.78
CA LEU A 121 1.66 -17.12 -10.96
C LEU A 121 3.05 -17.76 -10.90
N ARG A 122 3.21 -19.03 -11.28
CA ARG A 122 4.52 -19.69 -11.37
C ARG A 122 5.11 -19.66 -12.77
N THR A 123 4.36 -19.20 -13.77
CA THR A 123 4.74 -19.27 -15.17
C THR A 123 4.69 -17.91 -15.86
N ASN A 124 3.51 -17.34 -16.08
CA ASN A 124 3.31 -16.16 -16.93
C ASN A 124 2.47 -15.03 -16.30
N LEU A 125 2.02 -15.18 -15.06
CA LEU A 125 1.39 -14.12 -14.29
C LEU A 125 2.38 -13.63 -13.23
N ARG A 126 2.44 -12.31 -13.05
CA ARG A 126 3.18 -11.69 -11.94
C ARG A 126 2.24 -10.93 -11.03
N LEU A 127 2.60 -10.84 -9.77
CA LEU A 127 1.87 -10.06 -8.78
C LEU A 127 2.64 -8.77 -8.51
N CYS A 128 2.00 -7.63 -8.74
CA CYS A 128 2.53 -6.32 -8.37
C CYS A 128 1.79 -5.84 -7.13
N LEU A 129 2.50 -5.70 -6.01
CA LEU A 129 1.97 -5.10 -4.80
C LEU A 129 2.23 -3.59 -4.88
N LEU A 130 1.18 -2.79 -5.00
CA LEU A 130 1.27 -1.33 -4.93
C LEU A 130 1.08 -0.90 -3.47
N ASP A 131 2.16 -0.49 -2.82
CA ASP A 131 2.17 0.03 -1.46
C ASP A 131 2.05 1.56 -1.47
N GLY A 132 1.00 2.11 -0.87
CA GLY A 132 0.79 3.56 -0.86
C GLY A 132 -0.27 4.03 0.13
N PHE A 133 -0.14 5.24 0.66
CA PHE A 133 -1.05 5.82 1.62
C PHE A 133 -2.29 6.52 1.02
N LEU A 134 -2.30 6.88 -0.28
CA LEU A 134 -3.41 7.61 -0.91
C LEU A 134 -4.20 6.83 -1.97
N LEU A 135 -3.81 5.60 -2.29
CA LEU A 135 -4.19 4.87 -3.51
C LEU A 135 -5.68 4.86 -3.89
N TYR A 136 -6.61 4.96 -2.93
CA TYR A 136 -8.05 4.89 -3.19
C TYR A 136 -8.77 6.23 -3.13
N SER A 137 -8.07 7.31 -2.77
CA SER A 137 -8.66 8.64 -2.75
C SER A 137 -9.24 9.03 -4.13
N PRO A 138 -10.31 9.86 -4.17
CA PRO A 138 -10.71 10.58 -5.37
C PRO A 138 -9.56 11.31 -6.09
N SER A 139 -8.58 11.88 -5.38
CA SER A 139 -7.43 12.57 -5.99
C SER A 139 -6.55 11.61 -6.81
N MET A 140 -6.58 10.32 -6.47
CA MET A 140 -5.84 9.24 -7.15
C MET A 140 -6.67 8.54 -8.24
N ALA A 141 -7.73 9.18 -8.75
CA ALA A 141 -8.64 8.57 -9.73
C ALA A 141 -7.94 8.00 -10.98
N ALA A 142 -6.83 8.59 -11.41
CA ALA A 142 -6.09 8.17 -12.60
C ALA A 142 -5.47 6.77 -12.47
N ILE A 143 -5.14 6.30 -11.26
CA ILE A 143 -4.54 4.98 -11.06
C ILE A 143 -5.58 3.88 -10.85
N LYS A 144 -6.80 4.23 -10.41
CA LYS A 144 -7.86 3.28 -10.05
C LYS A 144 -8.15 2.22 -11.13
N PRO A 145 -8.19 2.54 -12.44
CA PRO A 145 -8.46 1.54 -13.48
C PRO A 145 -7.41 0.43 -13.59
N ASN A 146 -6.22 0.62 -13.02
CA ASN A 146 -5.15 -0.37 -13.06
C ASN A 146 -5.19 -1.36 -11.90
N LEU A 147 -6.01 -1.13 -10.86
CA LEU A 147 -6.02 -1.92 -9.63
C LEU A 147 -7.01 -3.08 -9.72
N ASP A 148 -6.55 -4.31 -9.49
CA ASP A 148 -7.38 -5.52 -9.54
C ASP A 148 -7.91 -5.91 -8.16
N ILE A 149 -7.07 -5.80 -7.11
CA ILE A 149 -7.44 -6.08 -5.72
C ILE A 149 -7.10 -4.85 -4.89
N LYS A 150 -8.05 -4.38 -4.07
CA LYS A 150 -7.87 -3.18 -3.23
C LYS A 150 -7.97 -3.55 -1.76
N LEU A 151 -6.84 -3.63 -1.06
CA LEU A 151 -6.76 -3.89 0.37
C LEU A 151 -6.54 -2.58 1.12
N PHE A 152 -7.27 -2.35 2.21
CA PHE A 152 -7.12 -1.15 3.05
C PHE A 152 -6.82 -1.51 4.51
N LEU A 153 -5.71 -0.97 5.01
CA LEU A 153 -5.20 -1.14 6.37
C LEU A 153 -5.55 0.10 7.20
N ARG A 154 -5.86 -0.14 8.46
CA ARG A 154 -6.20 0.92 9.41
C ARG A 154 -5.23 0.93 10.58
N THR A 155 -5.14 2.10 11.23
CA THR A 155 -4.55 2.29 12.55
C THR A 155 -5.21 3.52 13.20
N THR A 156 -5.10 3.66 14.51
CA THR A 156 -5.55 4.87 15.21
C THR A 156 -4.58 6.03 15.03
N TYR A 157 -5.08 7.24 15.26
CA TYR A 157 -4.25 8.46 15.30
C TYR A 157 -3.08 8.30 16.27
N GLU A 158 -3.36 7.83 17.50
CA GLU A 158 -2.34 7.70 18.55
C GLU A 158 -1.20 6.76 18.13
N LYS A 159 -1.54 5.62 17.51
CA LYS A 159 -0.55 4.64 17.07
C LYS A 159 0.20 5.10 15.82
N ALA A 160 -0.49 5.72 14.85
CA ALA A 160 0.12 6.33 13.68
C ALA A 160 1.15 7.38 14.09
N LYS A 161 0.75 8.31 14.97
CA LYS A 161 1.59 9.38 15.49
C LYS A 161 2.82 8.85 16.19
N LYS A 162 2.63 7.97 17.19
CA LYS A 162 3.73 7.37 17.94
C LYS A 162 4.75 6.68 17.04
N ARG A 163 4.27 5.97 16.00
CA ARG A 163 5.15 5.27 15.05
C ARG A 163 5.86 6.23 14.09
N ARG A 164 5.15 7.26 13.59
CA ARG A 164 5.72 8.26 12.67
C ARG A 164 6.80 9.08 13.37
N GLU A 165 6.53 9.58 14.57
CA GLU A 165 7.48 10.37 15.37
C GLU A 165 8.70 9.56 15.85
N ALA A 166 8.61 8.23 15.86
CA ALA A 166 9.72 7.34 16.21
C ALA A 166 10.61 6.96 15.01
N ARG A 167 10.31 7.44 13.79
CA ARG A 167 11.15 7.20 12.62
C ARG A 167 12.31 8.19 12.61
N ASP A 168 13.50 7.70 12.28
CA ASP A 168 14.70 8.53 12.20
C ASP A 168 14.62 9.55 11.05
N GLY A 169 13.90 9.20 9.96
CA GLY A 169 13.66 10.04 8.79
C GLY A 169 13.45 9.21 7.52
N TYR A 170 13.53 9.88 6.37
CA TYR A 170 13.23 9.36 5.04
C TYR A 170 14.33 9.73 4.06
N VAL A 171 14.70 8.81 3.17
CA VAL A 171 15.53 9.15 2.01
C VAL A 171 14.66 9.80 0.94
N THR A 172 15.03 11.01 0.50
CA THR A 172 14.34 11.78 -0.55
C THR A 172 15.20 11.84 -1.82
N LEU A 173 14.71 12.49 -2.89
CA LEU A 173 15.49 12.72 -4.10
C LEU A 173 16.71 13.62 -3.83
N GLU A 174 16.56 14.56 -2.89
CA GLU A 174 17.53 15.58 -2.55
C GLU A 174 18.39 15.25 -1.30
N GLY A 175 18.04 14.20 -0.56
CA GLY A 175 18.84 13.73 0.56
C GLY A 175 18.05 13.01 1.64
N PHE A 176 17.99 13.61 2.83
CA PHE A 176 17.36 13.01 4.00
C PHE A 176 16.40 14.01 4.65
N TRP A 177 15.15 13.58 4.83
CA TRP A 177 14.10 14.35 5.48
C TRP A 177 13.77 13.77 6.85
N ALA A 178 13.65 14.64 7.86
CA ALA A 178 13.13 14.27 9.17
C ALA A 178 11.91 15.15 9.48
N ASP A 179 10.83 14.51 9.91
CA ASP A 179 9.58 15.21 10.23
C ASP A 179 9.82 16.27 11.33
N PRO A 180 9.45 17.54 11.10
CA PRO A 180 9.58 18.57 12.10
C PRO A 180 8.59 18.38 13.26
N PRO A 181 8.83 18.99 14.44
CA PRO A 181 7.92 18.86 15.58
C PRO A 181 6.46 19.21 15.25
N GLY A 182 5.54 18.29 15.55
CA GLY A 182 4.11 18.44 15.29
C GLY A 182 3.69 18.20 13.84
N TYR A 183 4.57 17.65 12.99
CA TYR A 183 4.26 17.35 11.58
C TYR A 183 3.03 16.43 11.43
N VAL A 184 2.89 15.41 12.30
CA VAL A 184 1.73 14.52 12.28
C VAL A 184 0.41 15.26 12.49
N ASP A 185 0.40 16.18 13.45
CA ASP A 185 -0.81 16.93 13.83
C ASP A 185 -1.20 17.98 12.79
N LYS A 186 -0.20 18.52 12.08
CA LYS A 186 -0.38 19.64 11.16
C LYS A 186 -0.51 19.21 9.70
N ILE A 187 0.00 18.03 9.34
CA ILE A 187 0.11 17.57 7.95
C ILE A 187 -0.47 16.16 7.80
N VAL A 188 0.23 15.15 8.34
CA VAL A 188 -0.05 13.72 8.06
C VAL A 188 -1.50 13.34 8.37
N TRP A 189 -1.96 13.62 9.60
CA TRP A 189 -3.30 13.19 10.02
C TRP A 189 -4.41 14.01 9.37
N PRO A 190 -4.33 15.37 9.33
CA PRO A 190 -5.31 16.16 8.58
C PRO A 190 -5.47 15.72 7.12
N ASN A 191 -4.39 15.44 6.40
CA ASN A 191 -4.47 14.98 5.01
C ASN A 191 -5.06 13.58 4.90
N TYR A 192 -4.70 12.67 5.82
CA TYR A 192 -5.33 11.35 5.87
C TYR A 192 -6.85 11.46 6.05
N VAL A 193 -7.31 12.32 6.96
CA VAL A 193 -8.75 12.57 7.18
C VAL A 193 -9.40 13.11 5.91
N GLU A 194 -8.82 14.15 5.31
CA GLU A 194 -9.32 14.81 4.09
C GLU A 194 -9.50 13.80 2.95
N GLU A 195 -8.52 12.93 2.73
CA GLU A 195 -8.47 12.02 1.59
C GLU A 195 -9.26 10.71 1.80
N HIS A 196 -9.64 10.39 3.04
CA HIS A 196 -10.27 9.10 3.36
C HIS A 196 -11.63 9.20 4.06
N ALA A 197 -12.05 10.36 4.57
CA ALA A 197 -13.32 10.54 5.29
C ALA A 197 -14.55 10.02 4.51
N TRP A 198 -14.51 10.04 3.18
CA TRP A 198 -15.57 9.51 2.33
C TRP A 198 -15.83 8.01 2.55
N MET A 199 -14.84 7.24 3.02
CA MET A 199 -14.95 5.81 3.33
C MET A 199 -15.62 5.52 4.67
N PHE A 200 -15.81 6.52 5.53
CA PHE A 200 -16.22 6.33 6.92
C PHE A 200 -17.55 7.02 7.25
N GLU A 201 -18.31 6.42 8.16
CA GLU A 201 -19.53 7.00 8.73
C GLU A 201 -19.19 8.36 9.38
N ASP A 202 -20.03 9.37 9.13
CA ASP A 202 -19.85 10.75 9.63
C ASP A 202 -18.50 11.42 9.30
N GLY A 203 -17.68 10.82 8.44
CA GLY A 203 -16.33 11.28 8.13
C GLY A 203 -15.29 10.95 9.21
N ASP A 204 -15.64 10.13 10.21
CA ASP A 204 -14.73 9.72 11.28
C ASP A 204 -13.82 8.57 10.82
N VAL A 205 -12.57 8.88 10.47
CA VAL A 205 -11.58 7.88 10.00
C VAL A 205 -11.16 6.86 11.08
N GLU A 206 -11.52 7.11 12.35
CA GLU A 206 -11.38 6.15 13.45
C GLU A 206 -12.70 5.48 13.81
N GLY A 207 -13.77 5.78 13.07
CA GLY A 207 -15.12 5.26 13.25
C GLY A 207 -15.38 3.98 12.45
N LYS A 208 -16.61 3.80 11.99
CA LYS A 208 -17.02 2.66 11.16
C LYS A 208 -16.89 2.98 9.69
N PHE A 209 -16.65 1.95 8.87
CA PHE A 209 -16.68 2.09 7.43
C PHE A 209 -18.12 2.17 6.90
N LYS A 210 -18.32 2.95 5.84
CA LYS A 210 -19.52 2.89 4.99
C LYS A 210 -19.43 1.65 4.10
N THR A 211 -20.02 0.54 4.56
CA THR A 211 -19.94 -0.76 3.86
C THR A 211 -20.41 -0.71 2.41
N ASP A 212 -21.48 0.03 2.12
CA ASP A 212 -22.01 0.24 0.77
C ASP A 212 -21.01 0.95 -0.16
N VAL A 213 -20.28 1.92 0.38
CA VAL A 213 -19.23 2.65 -0.34
C VAL A 213 -18.03 1.75 -0.63
N LEU A 214 -17.59 0.97 0.35
CA LEU A 214 -16.48 0.03 0.18
C LEU A 214 -16.81 -1.05 -0.84
N ASP A 215 -18.01 -1.64 -0.76
CA ASP A 215 -18.48 -2.66 -1.70
C ASP A 215 -18.55 -2.11 -3.13
N LYS A 216 -19.08 -0.89 -3.30
CA LYS A 216 -19.15 -0.21 -4.60
C LYS A 216 -17.76 0.03 -5.21
N GLU A 217 -16.79 0.45 -4.39
CA GLU A 217 -15.42 0.71 -4.86
C GLU A 217 -14.55 -0.56 -4.94
N GLY A 218 -15.06 -1.70 -4.45
CA GLY A 218 -14.33 -2.97 -4.37
C GLY A 218 -13.17 -2.94 -3.36
N ILE A 219 -13.25 -2.10 -2.33
CA ILE A 219 -12.21 -1.94 -1.31
C ILE A 219 -12.47 -2.94 -0.18
N LYS A 220 -11.50 -3.82 0.08
CA LYS A 220 -11.57 -4.85 1.10
C LYS A 220 -10.89 -4.37 2.37
N VAL A 221 -11.59 -4.52 3.49
CA VAL A 221 -11.13 -4.21 4.85
C VAL A 221 -11.29 -5.44 5.73
N GLN A 222 -10.45 -5.55 6.76
CA GLN A 222 -10.59 -6.61 7.74
C GLN A 222 -11.82 -6.35 8.63
N SER A 223 -12.76 -7.28 8.67
CA SER A 223 -13.98 -7.18 9.48
C SER A 223 -13.76 -7.65 10.92
N GLY A 224 -14.43 -7.03 11.89
CA GLY A 224 -14.48 -7.53 13.27
C GLY A 224 -13.18 -7.37 14.07
N VAL A 225 -12.24 -6.56 13.58
CA VAL A 225 -11.00 -6.18 14.27
C VAL A 225 -11.01 -4.70 14.64
N SER A 226 -10.29 -4.34 15.69
CA SER A 226 -10.07 -2.94 16.03
C SER A 226 -9.22 -2.25 14.96
N ALA A 227 -9.26 -0.92 14.95
CA ALA A 227 -8.42 -0.07 14.10
C ALA A 227 -6.93 -0.47 14.17
N ASP A 228 -6.47 -0.85 15.36
CA ASP A 228 -5.06 -1.21 15.63
C ASP A 228 -4.80 -2.71 15.54
N GLY A 229 -5.46 -3.37 14.58
CA GLY A 229 -5.40 -4.80 14.34
C GLY A 229 -3.99 -5.40 14.45
N ASP A 230 -3.96 -6.66 14.87
CA ASP A 230 -2.74 -7.43 14.95
C ASP A 230 -2.19 -7.67 13.54
N ILE A 231 -0.95 -7.21 13.29
CA ILE A 231 -0.26 -7.36 12.01
C ILE A 231 -0.15 -8.82 11.56
N GLU A 232 -0.07 -9.77 12.49
CA GLU A 232 -0.09 -11.19 12.17
C GLU A 232 -1.45 -11.57 11.57
N LYS A 233 -2.56 -11.20 12.22
CA LYS A 233 -3.91 -11.46 11.70
C LYS A 233 -4.19 -10.71 10.41
N THR A 234 -3.68 -9.49 10.27
CA THR A 234 -3.77 -8.72 9.02
C THR A 234 -3.05 -9.44 7.90
N PHE A 235 -1.85 -9.98 8.18
CA PHE A 235 -1.10 -10.76 7.21
C PHE A 235 -1.87 -12.02 6.76
N GLU A 236 -2.38 -12.82 7.69
CA GLU A 236 -3.21 -13.99 7.37
C GLU A 236 -4.45 -13.61 6.53
N TRP A 237 -5.16 -12.56 6.93
CA TRP A 237 -6.32 -12.06 6.19
C TRP A 237 -5.97 -11.64 4.76
N THR A 238 -4.85 -10.95 4.56
CA THR A 238 -4.43 -10.54 3.21
C THR A 238 -4.01 -11.70 2.33
N VAL A 239 -3.36 -12.72 2.90
CA VAL A 239 -3.03 -13.95 2.16
C VAL A 239 -4.30 -14.62 1.66
N ASP A 240 -5.28 -14.77 2.55
CA ASP A 240 -6.55 -15.43 2.24
C ASP A 240 -7.33 -14.65 1.19
N THR A 241 -7.37 -13.33 1.33
CA THR A 241 -8.04 -12.44 0.39
C THR A 241 -7.41 -12.50 -1.00
N ILE A 242 -6.07 -12.49 -1.09
CA ILE A 242 -5.37 -12.56 -2.38
C ILE A 242 -5.58 -13.93 -3.03
N LEU A 243 -5.50 -15.03 -2.26
CA LEU A 243 -5.74 -16.38 -2.78
C LEU A 243 -7.18 -16.54 -3.30
N GLU A 244 -8.17 -16.00 -2.59
CA GLU A 244 -9.57 -16.03 -3.01
C GLU A 244 -9.77 -15.28 -4.34
N GLU A 245 -9.19 -14.09 -4.48
CA GLU A 245 -9.30 -13.29 -5.70
C GLU A 245 -8.52 -13.90 -6.88
N LEU A 246 -7.36 -14.50 -6.63
CA LEU A 246 -6.63 -15.25 -7.66
C LEU A 246 -7.46 -16.42 -8.19
N GLY A 247 -8.18 -17.13 -7.32
CA GLY A 247 -9.08 -18.21 -7.71
C GLY A 247 -10.27 -17.78 -8.58
N LYS A 248 -10.62 -16.49 -8.60
CA LYS A 248 -11.66 -15.92 -9.46
C LYS A 248 -11.16 -15.54 -10.85
N GLN A 249 -9.83 -15.38 -11.01
CA GLN A 249 -9.21 -14.87 -12.24
C GLN A 249 -8.60 -15.96 -13.13
N VAL A 250 -8.56 -17.21 -12.65
CA VAL A 250 -8.04 -18.39 -13.37
C VAL A 250 -9.18 -19.27 -13.88
#